data_AF-A0A0N1AJ88-F1
#
_entry.id   AF-A0A0N1AJ88-F1
#
_cell.length_a   1.000
_cell.length_b   1.000
_cell.length_c   1.000
_cell.angle_alpha   90.00
_cell.angle_beta   90.00
_cell.angle_gamma   90.00
#
_symmetry.space_group_name_H-M   'P 1'
#
loop_
_entity.id
_entity.type
_entity.pdbx_description
1 polymer ?
#
loop_
_entity_poly.entity_id
_entity_poly.type
_entity_poly.pdbx_seq_one_letter_code
_entity_poly.pdbx_strand_id
1 'polypeptide(L)'
;MNPFKFITRPVKDLTDAIVMPFRAIFVVGLTGFINYFTFSGQWWFRWVAFGMAIAVLVAWARAAKTLLLLAVVAFVGWKIYQRYGEAARQRFDAWVAATQPKTAEVLQALRAPAPPAAGPAA
;
A
#
# COMPACT_ATOMS: atom_id res chain seq x y z
N MET A 1 0.36 -20.89 5.14
CA MET A 1 0.44 -19.80 4.15
C MET A 1 0.88 -18.53 4.87
N ASN A 2 1.91 -17.82 4.40
CA ASN A 2 2.50 -16.71 5.15
C ASN A 2 1.66 -15.42 4.99
N PRO A 3 1.04 -14.86 6.06
CA PRO A 3 0.11 -13.73 5.96
C PRO A 3 0.77 -12.45 5.41
N PHE A 4 2.06 -12.25 5.71
CA PHE A 4 2.86 -11.15 5.17
C PHE A 4 2.95 -11.15 3.63
N LYS A 5 2.92 -12.33 2.98
CA LYS A 5 2.90 -12.40 1.51
C LYS A 5 1.59 -11.85 0.95
N PHE A 6 0.48 -11.93 1.68
CA PHE A 6 -0.81 -11.43 1.21
C PHE A 6 -0.86 -9.89 1.20
N ILE A 7 -0.17 -9.26 2.16
CA ILE A 7 -0.11 -7.80 2.32
C ILE A 7 0.86 -7.16 1.33
N THR A 8 2.00 -7.81 1.02
CA THR A 8 3.03 -7.21 0.14
C THR A 8 2.81 -7.48 -1.36
N ARG A 9 2.03 -8.52 -1.71
CA ARG A 9 1.70 -8.87 -3.11
C ARG A 9 1.06 -7.73 -3.90
N PRO A 10 0.05 -7.00 -3.38
CA PRO A 10 -0.58 -5.89 -4.09
C PRO A 10 0.39 -4.81 -4.52
N VAL A 11 1.28 -4.39 -3.60
CA VAL A 11 2.30 -3.37 -3.87
C VAL A 11 3.26 -3.86 -4.93
N LYS A 12 3.69 -5.12 -4.84
CA LYS A 12 4.58 -5.73 -5.83
C LYS A 12 3.94 -5.78 -7.22
N ASP A 13 2.67 -6.16 -7.32
CA ASP A 13 1.97 -6.26 -8.60
C ASP A 13 1.76 -4.90 -9.26
N LEU A 14 1.52 -3.85 -8.46
CA LEU A 14 1.42 -2.47 -8.95
C LEU A 14 2.78 -1.92 -9.42
N THR A 15 3.84 -2.14 -8.64
CA THR A 15 5.21 -1.78 -9.01
C THR A 15 5.66 -2.52 -10.27
N ASP A 16 5.37 -3.83 -10.36
CA ASP A 16 5.68 -4.63 -11.54
C ASP A 16 4.94 -4.08 -12.77
N ALA A 17 3.66 -3.70 -12.66
CA ALA A 17 2.91 -3.10 -13.78
C ALA A 17 3.51 -1.78 -14.30
N ILE A 18 4.16 -1.01 -13.43
CA ILE A 18 4.84 0.25 -13.80
C ILE A 18 6.23 -0.01 -14.37
N VAL A 19 7.03 -0.86 -13.72
CA VAL A 19 8.45 -1.05 -14.05
C VAL A 19 8.64 -2.02 -15.23
N MET A 20 7.76 -2.99 -15.41
CA MET A 20 7.90 -4.02 -16.44
C MET A 20 7.88 -3.48 -17.88
N PRO A 21 7.07 -2.47 -18.25
CA PRO A 21 7.18 -1.80 -19.55
C PRO A 21 8.56 -1.18 -19.81
N PHE A 22 9.17 -0.53 -18.81
CA PHE A 22 10.51 0.05 -18.96
C PHE A 22 11.57 -1.04 -19.12
N ARG A 23 11.46 -2.12 -18.34
CA ARG A 23 12.33 -3.31 -18.51
C ARG A 23 12.15 -3.92 -19.90
N ALA A 24 10.93 -4.01 -20.41
CA ALA A 24 10.65 -4.50 -21.76
C ALA A 24 11.35 -3.66 -22.82
N ILE A 25 11.20 -2.33 -22.76
CA ILE A 25 11.86 -1.41 -23.70
C ILE A 25 13.39 -1.56 -23.60
N PHE A 26 13.94 -1.61 -22.39
CA PHE A 26 15.39 -1.76 -22.18
C PHE A 26 15.92 -3.10 -22.74
N VAL A 27 15.28 -4.23 -22.40
CA VAL A 27 15.71 -5.56 -22.86
C VAL A 27 15.55 -5.70 -24.37
N VAL A 28 14.43 -5.25 -24.94
CA VAL A 28 14.19 -5.29 -26.39
C VAL A 28 15.14 -4.34 -27.13
N GLY A 29 15.40 -3.17 -26.57
CA GLY A 29 16.36 -2.21 -27.13
C GLY A 29 17.79 -2.74 -27.12
N LEU A 30 18.24 -3.32 -25.99
CA LEU A 30 19.59 -3.90 -25.88
C LEU A 30 19.76 -5.11 -26.80
N THR A 31 18.78 -6.03 -26.82
CA THR A 31 18.82 -7.20 -27.71
C THR A 31 18.71 -6.80 -29.17
N GLY A 32 17.91 -5.79 -29.51
CA GLY A 32 17.85 -5.21 -30.85
C GLY A 32 19.16 -4.56 -31.27
N PHE A 33 19.79 -3.79 -30.38
CA PHE A 33 21.10 -3.17 -30.62
C PHE A 33 22.18 -4.23 -30.86
N ILE A 34 22.25 -5.28 -30.04
CA ILE A 34 23.20 -6.39 -30.27
C ILE A 34 22.90 -7.09 -31.60
N ASN A 35 21.62 -7.35 -31.90
CA ASN A 35 21.20 -8.04 -33.13
C ASN A 35 21.53 -7.22 -34.39
N TYR A 36 21.53 -5.88 -34.30
CA TYR A 36 21.94 -4.99 -35.37
C TYR A 36 23.40 -5.19 -35.79
N PHE A 37 24.32 -5.41 -34.82
CA PHE A 37 25.74 -5.63 -35.12
C PHE A 37 26.10 -7.09 -35.40
N THR A 38 25.25 -8.04 -35.00
CA THR A 38 25.52 -9.48 -35.10
C THR A 38 24.62 -10.19 -36.11
N PHE A 39 23.97 -9.42 -37.01
CA PHE A 39 22.92 -9.93 -37.88
C PHE A 39 23.39 -11.07 -38.79
N SER A 40 22.73 -12.22 -38.68
CA SER A 40 23.00 -13.45 -39.45
C SER A 40 21.81 -13.92 -40.30
N GLY A 41 20.94 -13.00 -40.75
CA GLY A 41 19.79 -13.31 -41.61
C GLY A 41 18.47 -13.53 -40.87
N GLN A 42 18.50 -13.73 -39.54
CA GLN A 42 17.30 -13.92 -38.71
C GLN A 42 17.27 -12.92 -37.54
N TRP A 43 16.17 -12.20 -37.42
CA TRP A 43 15.98 -11.19 -36.37
C TRP A 43 15.43 -11.83 -35.09
N TRP A 44 16.32 -12.52 -34.33
CA TRP A 44 15.95 -13.18 -33.08
C TRP A 44 15.35 -12.23 -32.03
N PHE A 45 15.72 -10.94 -32.05
CA PHE A 45 15.17 -9.92 -31.14
C PHE A 45 13.63 -9.81 -31.22
N ARG A 46 12.99 -10.19 -32.33
CA ARG A 46 11.52 -10.21 -32.49
C ARG A 46 10.85 -11.18 -31.50
N TRP A 47 11.47 -12.32 -31.26
CA TRP A 47 10.97 -13.32 -30.29
C TRP A 47 11.13 -12.82 -28.87
N VAL A 48 12.23 -12.11 -28.57
CA VAL A 48 12.43 -11.44 -27.28
C VAL A 48 11.38 -10.35 -27.08
N ALA A 49 11.11 -9.53 -28.10
CA ALA A 49 10.07 -8.50 -28.06
C ALA A 49 8.68 -9.09 -27.80
N PHE A 50 8.34 -10.20 -28.46
CA PHE A 50 7.09 -10.90 -28.24
C PHE A 50 6.97 -11.44 -26.80
N GLY A 51 8.01 -12.09 -26.28
CA GLY A 51 8.03 -12.58 -24.90
C GLY A 51 7.88 -11.47 -23.87
N MET A 52 8.58 -10.35 -24.06
CA MET A 52 8.48 -9.18 -23.18
C MET A 52 7.10 -8.51 -23.26
N ALA A 53 6.48 -8.45 -24.44
CA ALA A 53 5.14 -7.91 -24.61
C ALA A 53 4.09 -8.72 -23.82
N ILE A 54 4.16 -10.06 -23.86
CA ILE A 54 3.30 -10.92 -23.06
C ILE A 54 3.52 -10.67 -21.56
N ALA A 55 4.79 -10.55 -21.14
CA ALA A 55 5.12 -10.31 -19.74
C ALA A 55 4.47 -9.02 -19.23
N VAL A 56 4.55 -7.93 -20.00
CA VAL A 56 3.91 -6.64 -19.68
C VAL A 56 2.39 -6.78 -19.57
N LEU A 57 1.74 -7.44 -20.54
CA LEU A 57 0.29 -7.68 -20.50
C LEU A 57 -0.13 -8.46 -19.27
N VAL A 58 0.62 -9.49 -18.90
CA VAL A 58 0.35 -10.30 -17.70
C VAL A 58 0.51 -9.48 -16.42
N ALA A 59 1.51 -8.59 -16.33
CA ALA A 59 1.66 -7.70 -15.18
C ALA A 59 0.48 -6.73 -15.05
N TRP A 60 0.02 -6.15 -16.15
CA TRP A 60 -1.18 -5.31 -16.16
C TRP A 60 -2.44 -6.08 -15.76
N ALA A 61 -2.64 -7.28 -16.29
CA ALA A 61 -3.78 -8.13 -15.90
C ALA A 61 -3.76 -8.45 -14.39
N ARG A 62 -2.57 -8.73 -13.84
CA ARG A 62 -2.41 -8.99 -12.41
C ARG A 62 -2.69 -7.75 -11.57
N ALA A 63 -2.18 -6.58 -11.95
CA ALA A 63 -2.47 -5.32 -11.27
C ALA A 63 -3.95 -4.95 -11.36
N ALA A 64 -4.59 -5.13 -12.52
CA ALA A 64 -6.02 -4.87 -12.71
C ALA A 64 -6.89 -5.75 -11.80
N LYS A 65 -6.55 -7.04 -11.66
CA LYS A 65 -7.24 -7.93 -10.71
C LYS A 65 -7.16 -7.42 -9.28
N THR A 66 -5.99 -6.97 -8.85
CA THR A 66 -5.76 -6.44 -7.51
C THR A 66 -6.53 -5.13 -7.29
N LEU A 67 -6.49 -4.22 -8.26
CA LEU A 67 -7.24 -2.96 -8.22
C LEU A 67 -8.75 -3.20 -8.17
N LEU A 68 -9.26 -4.16 -8.95
CA LEU A 68 -10.67 -4.51 -8.95
C LEU A 68 -11.10 -5.08 -7.60
N LEU A 69 -10.30 -5.95 -6.98
CA LEU A 69 -10.57 -6.47 -5.64
C LEU A 69 -10.62 -5.33 -4.61
N LEU A 70 -9.64 -4.43 -4.63
CA LEU A 70 -9.61 -3.27 -3.74
C LEU A 70 -10.80 -2.34 -3.97
N ALA A 71 -11.21 -2.13 -5.21
CA ALA A 71 -12.39 -1.34 -5.55
C ALA A 71 -13.67 -1.95 -4.99
N VAL A 72 -13.84 -3.28 -5.09
CA VAL A 72 -14.98 -4.00 -4.50
C VAL A 72 -14.97 -3.86 -2.98
N VAL A 73 -13.82 -4.08 -2.33
CA VAL A 73 -13.70 -3.94 -0.87
C VAL A 73 -14.01 -2.52 -0.43
N ALA A 74 -13.47 -1.51 -1.12
CA ALA A 74 -13.74 -0.10 -0.83
C ALA A 74 -15.21 0.26 -1.03
N PHE A 75 -15.84 -0.25 -2.10
CA PHE A 75 -17.25 -0.01 -2.38
C PHE A 75 -18.17 -0.61 -1.31
N VAL A 76 -17.90 -1.86 -0.90
CA VAL A 76 -18.65 -2.51 0.18
C VAL A 76 -18.44 -1.78 1.50
N GLY A 77 -17.19 -1.43 1.83
CA GLY A 77 -16.87 -0.66 3.03
C GLY A 77 -17.58 0.70 3.05
N TRP A 78 -17.61 1.40 1.92
CA TRP A 78 -18.35 2.65 1.75
C TRP A 78 -19.84 2.44 2.02
N LYS A 79 -20.47 1.43 1.39
CA LYS A 79 -21.90 1.14 1.57
C LYS A 79 -22.26 0.81 3.02
N ILE A 80 -21.41 0.05 3.71
CA ILE A 80 -21.59 -0.27 5.13
C ILE A 80 -21.43 1.01 5.97
N TYR A 81 -20.42 1.83 5.69
CA TYR A 81 -20.19 3.10 6.39
C TYR A 81 -21.35 4.09 6.19
N GLN A 82 -21.95 4.18 5.00
CA GLN A 82 -23.13 5.02 4.80
C GLN A 82 -24.32 4.57 5.66
N ARG A 83 -24.47 3.27 5.91
CA ARG A 83 -25.61 2.73 6.64
C ARG A 83 -25.41 2.72 8.16
N TYR A 84 -24.19 2.49 8.63
CA TYR A 84 -23.88 2.27 10.05
C TYR A 84 -22.82 3.21 10.61
N GLY A 85 -22.23 4.08 9.76
CA GLY A 85 -21.13 4.96 10.13
C GLY A 85 -21.50 5.91 11.24
N GLU A 86 -22.68 6.54 11.19
CA GLU A 86 -23.13 7.45 12.25
C GLU A 86 -23.31 6.73 13.60
N ALA A 87 -23.98 5.57 13.59
CA ALA A 87 -24.18 4.78 14.80
C ALA A 87 -22.86 4.23 15.37
N ALA A 88 -21.92 3.85 14.51
CA ALA A 88 -20.58 3.42 14.93
C ALA A 88 -19.77 4.59 15.50
N ARG A 89 -19.86 5.77 14.88
CA ARG A 89 -19.19 7.00 15.34
C ARG A 89 -19.70 7.43 16.70
N GLN A 90 -21.02 7.45 16.89
CA GLN A 90 -21.64 7.75 18.19
C GLN A 90 -21.21 6.79 19.29
N ARG A 91 -21.15 5.47 19.02
CA ARG A 91 -20.67 4.49 20.00
C ARG A 91 -19.18 4.64 20.31
N PHE A 92 -18.38 4.97 19.31
CA PHE A 92 -16.96 5.27 19.49
C PHE A 92 -16.78 6.52 20.35
N ASP A 93 -17.47 7.62 20.02
CA ASP A 93 -17.42 8.88 20.78
C ASP A 93 -17.90 8.68 22.22
N ALA A 94 -18.95 7.88 22.44
CA ALA A 94 -19.43 7.53 23.78
C ALA A 94 -18.40 6.71 24.59
N TRP A 95 -17.72 5.75 23.96
CA TRP A 95 -16.64 5.00 24.60
C TRP A 95 -15.42 5.89 24.90
N VAL A 96 -15.04 6.78 23.98
CA VAL A 96 -13.95 7.76 24.20
C VAL A 96 -14.30 8.68 25.35
N ALA A 97 -15.53 9.21 25.41
CA ALA A 97 -15.99 10.05 26.51
C ALA A 97 -16.00 9.32 27.86
N ALA A 98 -16.27 8.02 27.87
CA ALA A 98 -16.22 7.18 29.07
C ALA A 98 -14.79 6.81 29.50
N THR A 99 -13.84 6.79 28.56
CA THR A 99 -12.47 6.30 28.77
C THR A 99 -11.44 7.43 28.91
N GLN A 100 -11.74 8.64 28.41
CA GLN A 100 -10.86 9.79 28.64
C GLN A 100 -10.98 10.24 30.11
N PRO A 101 -9.87 10.31 30.87
CA PRO A 101 -9.86 11.09 32.10
C PRO A 101 -10.27 12.51 31.71
N LYS A 102 -11.19 13.11 32.46
CA LYS A 102 -11.70 14.45 32.15
C LYS A 102 -10.49 15.33 31.88
N THR A 103 -10.38 15.91 30.69
CA THR A 103 -9.23 16.75 30.32
C THR A 103 -8.97 17.83 31.38
N ALA A 104 -10.01 18.22 32.12
CA ALA A 104 -9.94 19.02 33.33
C ALA A 104 -9.05 18.43 34.45
N GLU A 105 -9.14 17.14 34.78
CA GLU A 105 -8.32 16.45 35.79
C GLU A 105 -6.86 16.33 35.34
N VAL A 106 -6.59 16.06 34.06
CA VAL A 106 -5.23 16.03 33.51
C VAL A 106 -4.61 17.43 33.48
N LEU A 107 -5.38 18.44 33.09
CA LEU A 107 -4.96 19.84 33.15
C LEU A 107 -4.78 20.33 34.59
N GLN A 108 -5.57 19.84 35.56
CA GLN A 108 -5.38 20.12 36.98
C GLN A 108 -4.12 19.45 37.52
N ALA A 109 -3.85 18.19 37.15
CA ALA A 109 -2.63 17.49 37.55
C ALA A 109 -1.36 18.12 36.97
N LEU A 110 -1.44 18.67 35.76
CA LEU A 110 -0.32 19.40 35.12
C LEU A 110 -0.17 20.85 35.64
N ARG A 111 -1.25 21.47 36.10
CA ARG A 111 -1.26 22.84 36.64
C ARG A 111 -1.02 22.87 38.16
N ALA A 112 -1.15 21.73 38.84
CA ALA A 112 -0.77 21.59 40.24
C ALA A 112 0.75 21.79 40.38
N PRO A 113 1.22 22.78 41.16
CA PRO A 113 2.64 22.91 41.45
C PRO A 113 3.11 21.66 42.20
N ALA A 114 4.27 21.14 41.82
CA ALA A 114 4.91 20.02 42.49
C ALA A 114 4.98 20.29 44.00
N PRO A 115 4.62 19.33 44.87
CA PRO A 115 4.78 19.49 46.31
C PRO A 115 6.24 19.83 46.60
N PRO A 116 6.54 20.82 47.46
CA PRO A 116 7.91 21.12 47.83
C PRO A 116 8.53 19.83 48.39
N ALA A 117 9.66 19.43 47.80
CA ALA A 117 10.44 18.30 48.29
C ALA A 117 10.69 18.51 49.78
N ALA A 118 10.11 17.65 50.61
CA ALA A 118 10.40 17.63 52.04
C ALA A 118 11.90 17.35 52.16
N GLY A 119 12.66 18.41 52.45
CA GLY A 119 14.09 18.30 52.71
C GLY A 119 14.34 17.36 53.89
N PRO A 120 15.46 16.62 53.89
CA PRO A 120 15.76 15.66 54.93
C PRO A 120 15.80 16.36 56.29
N ALA A 121 15.04 15.85 57.25
CA ALA A 121 15.08 16.29 58.64
C ALA A 121 16.50 16.07 59.19
N ALA A 122 17.07 17.15 59.75
CA ALA A 122 18.35 17.16 60.45
C ALA A 122 18.21 16.59 61.87
#